data_AF-A0A929E1R2-F1
#
_entry.id   AF-A0A929E1R2-F1
#
_cell.length_a   1.000
_cell.length_b   1.000
_cell.length_c   1.000
_cell.angle_alpha   90.00
_cell.angle_beta   90.00
_cell.angle_gamma   90.00
#
_symmetry.space_group_name_H-M   'P 1'
#
loop_
_entity.id
_entity.type
_entity.pdbx_description
1 polymer ?
#
loop_
_entity_poly.entity_id
_entity_poly.type
_entity_poly.pdbx_seq_one_letter_code
_entity_poly.pdbx_strand_id
1 'polypeptide(L)'
;MKKITLQEIKVPVCTALLSVLFLFTQVSISQAAHGISIDGKLKYPADFKHFDYASDEARKGGTLVLHDLGSFDKMNPYTLKGS
;
A
#
# COMPACT_ATOMS: atom_id res chain seq x y z
N MET A 1 9.64 35.56 53.50
CA MET A 1 9.18 35.81 52.13
C MET A 1 10.28 35.38 51.16
N LYS A 2 10.21 34.17 50.59
CA LYS A 2 11.24 33.65 49.68
C LYS A 2 11.06 34.30 48.30
N LYS A 3 12.03 35.12 47.87
CA LYS A 3 12.09 35.65 46.50
C LYS A 3 12.44 34.49 45.58
N ILE A 4 11.50 34.09 44.72
CA ILE A 4 11.74 33.10 43.67
C ILE A 4 12.45 33.84 42.53
N THR A 5 13.73 33.52 42.34
CA THR A 5 14.62 34.15 41.35
C THR A 5 14.30 33.62 39.95
N LEU A 6 14.23 34.50 38.95
CA LEU A 6 13.78 34.23 37.56
C LEU A 6 14.57 33.15 36.79
N GLN A 7 15.69 32.65 37.31
CA GLN A 7 16.49 31.58 36.70
C GLN A 7 15.85 30.19 36.87
N GLU A 8 15.14 29.94 37.97
CA GLU A 8 14.50 28.64 38.27
C GLU A 8 13.30 28.36 37.36
N ILE A 9 12.74 29.38 36.70
CA ILE A 9 11.57 29.26 35.80
C ILE A 9 12.02 28.98 34.35
N LYS A 10 13.23 29.39 33.97
CA LYS A 10 13.72 29.27 32.58
C LYS A 10 14.00 27.82 32.17
N VAL A 11 14.52 27.01 33.10
CA VAL A 11 14.86 25.59 32.90
C VAL A 11 13.63 24.67 32.79
N PRO A 12 12.61 24.74 33.68
CA PRO A 12 11.41 23.92 33.54
C PRO A 12 10.56 24.32 32.34
N VAL A 13 10.54 25.61 31.95
CA VAL A 13 9.83 26.06 30.75
C VAL A 13 10.50 25.54 29.48
N CYS A 14 11.84 25.55 29.42
CA CYS A 14 12.57 25.06 28.24
C CYS A 14 12.49 23.53 28.11
N THR A 15 12.55 22.79 29.23
CA THR A 15 12.35 21.33 29.25
C THR A 15 10.89 20.95 28.97
N ALA A 16 9.91 21.69 29.49
CA ALA A 16 8.51 21.52 29.14
C ALA A 16 8.26 21.77 27.65
N LEU A 17 8.82 22.84 27.08
CA LEU A 17 8.66 23.16 25.66
C LEU A 17 9.29 22.08 24.75
N LEU A 18 10.47 21.55 25.12
CA LEU A 18 11.14 20.49 24.38
C LEU A 18 10.36 19.16 24.46
N SER A 19 9.79 18.83 25.62
CA SER A 19 8.95 17.65 25.81
C SER A 19 7.62 17.74 25.05
N VAL A 20 7.01 18.93 25.02
CA VAL A 20 5.81 19.22 24.22
C VAL A 20 6.11 19.08 22.73
N LEU A 21 7.28 19.51 22.26
CA LEU A 21 7.68 19.38 20.85
C LEU A 21 7.82 17.90 20.43
N PHE A 22 8.29 17.03 21.33
CA PHE A 22 8.45 15.59 21.07
C PHE A 22 7.11 14.84 20.98
N LEU A 23 6.06 15.34 21.62
CA LEU A 23 4.71 14.79 21.54
C LEU A 23 4.05 15.02 20.16
N PHE A 24 4.51 16.01 19.39
CA PHE A 24 3.97 16.33 18.07
C PHE A 24 4.64 15.56 16.91
N THR A 25 5.76 14.88 17.14
CA THR A 25 6.45 14.10 16.10
C THR A 25 5.93 12.66 16.06
N GLN A 26 4.72 12.47 15.56
CA GLN A 26 4.26 11.13 15.17
C GLN A 26 4.72 10.85 13.73
N VAL A 27 5.75 10.01 13.59
CA VAL A 27 6.12 9.44 12.29
C VAL A 27 5.10 8.37 11.93
N SER A 28 4.29 8.64 10.92
CA SER A 28 3.42 7.63 10.30
C SER A 28 4.27 6.75 9.38
N ILE A 29 4.51 5.51 9.78
CA ILE A 29 5.15 4.51 8.94
C ILE A 29 4.09 4.02 7.94
N SER A 30 4.23 4.38 6.67
CA SER A 30 3.38 3.82 5.61
C SER A 30 3.87 2.42 5.26
N GLN A 31 3.06 1.40 5.54
CA GLN A 31 3.33 0.03 5.14
C GLN A 31 2.62 -0.27 3.81
N ALA A 32 3.32 -0.88 2.86
CA ALA A 32 2.70 -1.35 1.63
C ALA A 32 1.70 -2.46 1.97
N ALA A 33 0.43 -2.28 1.59
CA ALA A 33 -0.57 -3.33 1.71
C ALA A 33 -0.34 -4.42 0.64
N HIS A 34 -0.72 -5.67 0.94
CA HIS A 34 -0.54 -6.79 -0.01
C HIS A 34 -1.56 -6.80 -1.16
N GLY A 35 -2.62 -6.00 -1.05
CA GLY A 35 -3.66 -5.93 -2.07
C GLY A 35 -4.59 -4.75 -1.89
N ILE A 36 -5.40 -4.51 -2.91
CA ILE A 36 -6.46 -3.50 -2.92
C ILE A 36 -7.79 -4.18 -3.25
N SER A 37 -8.85 -3.77 -2.55
CA SER A 37 -10.22 -4.13 -2.92
C SER A 37 -11.09 -2.88 -2.91
N ILE A 38 -12.06 -2.83 -3.83
CA ILE A 38 -13.01 -1.71 -3.94
C ILE A 38 -13.90 -1.64 -2.69
N ASP A 39 -14.27 -2.79 -2.14
CA ASP A 39 -15.07 -2.91 -0.90
C ASP A 39 -14.22 -2.96 0.38
N GLY A 40 -12.89 -2.83 0.25
CA GLY A 40 -11.93 -2.89 1.36
C GLY A 40 -11.66 -4.29 1.92
N LYS A 41 -12.37 -5.34 1.49
CA LYS A 41 -12.16 -6.71 1.99
C LYS A 41 -11.41 -7.54 0.96
N LEU A 42 -10.17 -7.88 1.27
CA LEU A 42 -9.38 -8.77 0.42
C LEU A 42 -9.87 -10.21 0.57
N LYS A 43 -10.14 -10.87 -0.57
CA LYS A 43 -10.51 -12.30 -0.62
C LYS A 43 -9.37 -13.21 -0.16
N TYR A 44 -8.12 -12.84 -0.45
CA TYR A 44 -6.94 -13.65 -0.17
C TYR A 44 -6.02 -13.00 0.87
N PRO A 45 -5.46 -13.78 1.81
CA PRO A 45 -4.49 -13.28 2.80
C PRO A 45 -3.15 -12.92 2.14
N ALA A 46 -2.25 -12.27 2.88
CA ALA A 46 -0.98 -11.78 2.33
C ALA A 46 -0.02 -12.88 1.87
N ASP A 47 -0.19 -14.11 2.37
CA ASP A 47 0.69 -15.26 2.15
C ASP A 47 0.10 -16.34 1.23
N PHE A 48 -1.04 -16.05 0.58
CA PHE A 48 -1.70 -16.99 -0.32
C PHE A 48 -0.78 -17.42 -1.48
N LYS A 49 -0.89 -18.68 -1.91
CA LYS A 49 0.02 -19.28 -2.89
C LYS A 49 -0.49 -19.19 -4.34
N HIS A 50 -1.77 -19.44 -4.54
CA HIS A 50 -2.44 -19.35 -5.83
C HIS A 50 -3.91 -19.00 -5.60
N PHE A 51 -4.59 -18.56 -6.66
CA PHE A 51 -6.02 -18.34 -6.60
C PHE A 51 -6.79 -19.65 -6.48
N ASP A 52 -7.96 -19.61 -5.85
CA ASP A 52 -8.80 -20.79 -5.63
C ASP A 52 -9.26 -21.49 -6.91
N TYR A 53 -9.33 -20.74 -8.02
CA TYR A 53 -9.66 -21.27 -9.34
C TYR A 53 -8.45 -21.81 -10.14
N ALA A 54 -7.23 -21.63 -9.63
CA ALA A 54 -6.02 -22.16 -10.27
C ALA A 54 -5.70 -23.53 -9.69
N SER A 55 -5.61 -24.55 -10.56
CA SER A 55 -5.25 -25.91 -10.16
C SER A 55 -3.74 -26.07 -10.02
N ASP A 56 -3.29 -26.63 -8.89
CA ASP A 56 -1.88 -27.02 -8.66
C ASP A 56 -1.44 -28.19 -9.55
N GLU A 57 -2.38 -28.97 -10.06
CA GLU A 57 -2.14 -30.14 -10.91
C GLU A 57 -2.02 -29.78 -12.41
N ALA A 58 -2.00 -28.49 -12.74
CA ALA A 58 -1.93 -28.03 -14.12
C ALA A 58 -0.69 -28.58 -14.84
N ARG A 59 -0.91 -29.41 -15.85
CA ARG A 59 0.17 -29.95 -16.70
C ARG A 59 0.68 -28.86 -17.64
N LYS A 60 1.98 -28.64 -17.63
CA LYS A 60 2.66 -27.72 -18.55
C LYS A 60 2.81 -28.35 -19.94
N GLY A 61 2.60 -27.55 -20.99
CA GLY A 61 2.79 -27.94 -22.39
C GLY A 61 1.50 -28.11 -23.18
N GLY A 62 1.62 -28.65 -24.41
CA GLY A 62 0.51 -28.77 -25.36
C GLY A 62 0.30 -27.51 -26.22
N THR A 63 -0.72 -27.54 -27.09
CA THR A 63 -1.09 -26.42 -27.96
C THR A 63 -2.55 -26.04 -27.71
N LEU A 64 -2.77 -24.78 -27.35
CA LEU A 64 -4.11 -24.19 -27.25
C LEU A 64 -4.45 -23.53 -28.59
N VAL A 65 -5.47 -24.07 -29.28
CA VAL A 65 -6.01 -23.47 -30.52
C VAL A 65 -7.38 -22.91 -30.19
N LEU A 66 -7.50 -21.59 -30.25
CA LEU A 66 -8.75 -20.86 -30.02
C LEU A 66 -9.30 -20.33 -31.34
N HIS A 67 -10.62 -20.31 -31.45
CA HIS A 67 -11.34 -19.63 -32.52
C HIS A 67 -11.89 -18.31 -32.00
N ASP A 68 -11.86 -17.27 -32.83
CA ASP A 68 -12.50 -15.99 -32.56
C ASP A 68 -13.16 -15.45 -33.83
N LEU A 69 -14.21 -14.64 -33.67
CA LEU A 69 -14.95 -14.03 -34.76
C LEU A 69 -14.43 -12.62 -35.05
N GLY A 70 -13.88 -12.40 -36.25
CA GLY A 70 -13.37 -11.10 -36.67
C GLY A 70 -11.99 -11.21 -37.33
N SER A 71 -11.32 -10.08 -37.49
CA SER A 71 -9.94 -10.00 -37.96
C SER A 71 -9.17 -9.01 -37.10
N PHE A 72 -7.84 -9.05 -37.20
CA PHE A 72 -6.95 -8.06 -36.61
C PHE A 72 -6.14 -7.40 -37.73
N ASP A 73 -6.15 -6.08 -37.78
CA ASP A 73 -5.27 -5.28 -38.64
C ASP A 73 -4.09 -4.68 -37.85
N LYS A 74 -4.23 -4.61 -36.52
CA LYS A 74 -3.30 -3.95 -35.61
C LYS A 74 -3.00 -4.81 -34.38
N MET A 75 -1.74 -4.83 -33.98
CA MET A 75 -1.25 -5.58 -32.80
C MET A 75 -1.00 -4.69 -31.56
N ASN A 76 -1.38 -3.41 -31.61
CA ASN A 76 -1.21 -2.49 -30.48
C ASN A 76 -2.56 -2.24 -29.77
N PRO A 77 -2.78 -2.79 -28.56
CA PRO A 77 -4.05 -2.67 -27.84
C PRO A 77 -4.25 -1.31 -27.15
N TYR A 78 -3.25 -0.43 -27.13
CA TYR A 78 -3.29 0.86 -26.39
C TYR A 78 -3.68 2.06 -27.26
N THR A 79 -4.01 1.82 -28.52
CA THR A 79 -4.40 2.87 -29.47
C THR A 79 -5.86 2.75 -29.83
N LEU A 80 -6.40 3.76 -30.52
CA LEU A 80 -7.72 3.68 -31.11
C LEU A 80 -7.88 2.40 -31.93
N LYS A 81 -9.10 1.86 -31.87
CA LYS A 81 -9.49 0.62 -32.55
C LYS A 81 -9.09 0.69 -34.02
N GLY A 82 -8.40 -0.35 -34.48
CA GLY A 82 -8.17 -0.60 -35.90
C GLY A 82 -9.48 -1.04 -36.60
N SER A 83 -9.37 -1.37 -37.87
CA SER A 83 -10.52 -1.82 -38.68
C SER A 83 -10.69 -3.33 -38.63
#